data_AF-A0A376LKT6-F1
#
_entry.id   AF-A0A376LKT6-F1
#
_cell.length_a   1.000
_cell.length_b   1.000
_cell.length_c   1.000
_cell.angle_alpha   90.00
_cell.angle_beta   90.00
_cell.angle_gamma   90.00
#
_symmetry.space_group_name_H-M   'P 1'
#
loop_
_entity.id
_entity.type
_entity.pdbx_description
1 polymer ?
#
loop_
_entity_poly.entity_id
_entity_poly.type
_entity_poly.pdbx_seq_one_letter_code
_entity_poly.pdbx_strand_id
1 'polypeptide(L)'
;MVDLAGNITSSSDFVLTVDTSIPTTLAQITSQTTRDTTPIISGVITAALASGQYVEVVINGKTYTSQPGGAVVVDPAHNTWYVQLPDTDTLAASATAYNVTAQVKSSAGNGNTANVSTGTVTVNAAIDYTPTWTTASKSTAWGLTYGLDSHGMWTVLANQQVMQSTDPLTWSKTALTLYQSGNNYATSSIADYDRNGTGDLFITRDDYGTGYINGFTNNGDGTFSSAIQVTVGTLTWYGSVVAFDKEGDGYLDFWIGDAGGPDSNTFLWNNAGTLVGNSTTSNSGGSATVGGAVTGYLSLNEGSGVDLNNDGRIDLVQHTYNLNNYYTLSSLINQGNGTFVWGQNTINTFLSTAGSGGNSTSVSMTWADFDGDGDMDLFLPASQGRANYGSCYSTPTACWAVRWRWGLRQPPTPASLAWRWTGTTTA
;
A
#
# COMPACT_ATOMS: atom_id res chain seq x y z
N MET A 1 50.80 -43.71 -11.00
CA MET A 1 51.48 -42.47 -11.46
C MET A 1 52.83 -42.87 -12.04
N VAL A 2 53.26 -42.26 -13.15
CA VAL A 2 54.57 -42.53 -13.78
C VAL A 2 55.39 -41.25 -13.80
N ASP A 3 56.60 -41.29 -13.28
CA ASP A 3 57.49 -40.12 -13.31
C ASP A 3 58.23 -39.98 -14.65
N LEU A 4 58.95 -38.87 -14.80
CA LEU A 4 59.70 -38.53 -16.02
C LEU A 4 60.85 -39.53 -16.33
N ALA A 5 61.24 -40.35 -15.36
CA ALA A 5 62.22 -41.41 -15.50
C ALA A 5 61.59 -42.78 -15.79
N GLY A 6 60.26 -42.87 -15.89
CA GLY A 6 59.53 -44.10 -16.17
C GLY A 6 59.25 -44.97 -14.94
N ASN A 7 59.49 -44.48 -13.72
CA ASN A 7 59.17 -45.23 -12.51
C ASN A 7 57.66 -45.25 -12.28
N ILE A 8 57.12 -46.44 -12.06
CA ILE A 8 55.69 -46.65 -11.83
C ILE A 8 55.45 -46.80 -10.33
N THR A 9 54.68 -45.88 -9.73
CA THR A 9 54.17 -46.02 -8.37
C THR A 9 52.65 -46.18 -8.42
N SER A 10 52.13 -47.21 -7.75
CA SER A 10 50.69 -47.39 -7.54
C SER A 10 50.16 -46.19 -6.76
N SER A 11 49.09 -45.53 -7.22
CA SER A 11 48.36 -44.63 -6.33
C SER A 11 47.58 -45.48 -5.31
N SER A 12 47.36 -44.95 -4.11
CA SER A 12 46.34 -45.51 -3.23
C SER A 12 44.99 -45.52 -3.95
N ASP A 13 44.19 -46.56 -3.73
CA ASP A 13 42.82 -46.61 -4.24
C ASP A 13 42.05 -45.37 -3.74
N PHE A 14 41.42 -44.64 -4.65
CA PHE A 14 40.48 -43.59 -4.30
C PHE A 14 39.08 -44.08 -4.62
N VAL A 15 38.17 -43.95 -3.66
CA VAL A 15 36.76 -44.28 -3.85
C VAL A 15 36.06 -43.02 -4.35
N LEU A 16 35.60 -43.03 -5.60
CA LEU A 16 34.65 -42.05 -6.10
C LEU A 16 33.24 -42.53 -5.78
N THR A 17 32.61 -41.95 -4.77
CA THR A 17 31.19 -42.17 -4.50
C THR A 17 30.39 -41.20 -5.37
N VAL A 18 29.81 -41.71 -6.46
CA VAL A 18 28.84 -40.97 -7.26
C VAL A 18 27.45 -41.24 -6.69
N ASP A 19 26.84 -40.22 -6.09
CA ASP A 19 25.43 -40.28 -5.74
C ASP A 19 24.61 -40.27 -7.04
N THR A 20 23.84 -41.33 -7.28
CA THR A 20 22.90 -41.47 -8.41
C THR A 20 21.45 -41.46 -7.96
N SER A 21 21.20 -41.17 -6.67
CA SER A 21 19.86 -41.12 -6.12
C SER A 21 19.05 -40.00 -6.79
N ILE A 22 17.81 -40.35 -7.12
CA ILE A 22 16.88 -39.44 -7.79
C ILE A 22 16.02 -38.80 -6.69
N PRO A 23 15.88 -37.46 -6.68
CA PRO A 23 14.94 -36.79 -5.78
C PRO A 23 13.52 -37.36 -5.93
N THR A 24 12.91 -37.74 -4.80
CA THR A 24 11.49 -38.17 -4.74
C THR A 24 10.55 -36.99 -4.51
N THR A 25 11.07 -35.87 -4.01
CA THR A 25 10.34 -34.61 -3.86
C THR A 25 9.97 -34.04 -5.22
N LEU A 26 8.71 -33.65 -5.41
CA LEU A 26 8.21 -33.10 -6.66
C LEU A 26 8.05 -31.58 -6.53
N ALA A 27 8.45 -30.85 -7.56
CA ALA A 27 8.09 -29.45 -7.74
C ALA A 27 6.91 -29.41 -8.73
N GLN A 28 5.69 -29.20 -8.22
CA GLN A 28 4.49 -29.08 -9.03
C GLN A 28 4.32 -27.64 -9.51
N ILE A 29 3.71 -27.44 -10.68
CA ILE A 29 3.47 -26.12 -11.29
C ILE A 29 1.99 -25.76 -11.21
N THR A 30 1.71 -24.50 -10.89
CA THR A 30 0.39 -23.90 -11.08
C THR A 30 0.34 -23.29 -12.49
N SER A 31 -0.40 -23.90 -13.40
CA SER A 31 -0.65 -23.29 -14.72
C SER A 31 -1.42 -21.99 -14.58
N GLN A 32 -1.10 -20.99 -15.39
CA GLN A 32 -1.70 -19.66 -15.28
C GLN A 32 -1.94 -18.99 -16.61
N THR A 33 -2.83 -18.02 -16.60
CA THR A 33 -3.05 -17.07 -17.70
C THR A 33 -2.83 -15.68 -17.13
N THR A 34 -2.10 -14.84 -17.86
CA THR A 34 -1.68 -13.51 -17.40
C THR A 34 -1.67 -12.53 -18.57
N ARG A 35 -1.57 -11.23 -18.28
CA ARG A 35 -1.21 -10.19 -19.27
C ARG A 35 0.19 -9.63 -19.02
N ASP A 36 0.81 -10.02 -17.91
CA ASP A 36 2.17 -9.67 -17.58
C ASP A 36 3.12 -10.45 -18.49
N THR A 37 3.96 -9.73 -19.23
CA THR A 37 4.99 -10.31 -20.10
C THR A 37 6.17 -10.85 -19.31
N THR A 38 6.29 -10.48 -18.04
CA THR A 38 7.28 -10.98 -17.07
C THR A 38 6.51 -11.56 -15.89
N PRO A 39 5.83 -12.70 -16.02
CA PRO A 39 5.00 -13.18 -14.93
C PRO A 39 5.82 -13.80 -13.78
N ILE A 40 5.24 -13.78 -12.57
CA ILE A 40 5.63 -14.73 -11.51
C ILE A 40 5.01 -16.07 -11.85
N ILE A 41 5.84 -17.11 -11.98
CA ILE A 41 5.41 -18.49 -12.14
C ILE A 41 5.70 -19.23 -10.84
N SER A 42 4.72 -19.98 -10.34
CA SER A 42 4.81 -20.59 -9.02
C SER A 42 4.26 -22.01 -8.97
N GLY A 43 4.48 -22.64 -7.82
CA GLY A 43 3.87 -23.91 -7.51
C GLY A 43 4.24 -24.41 -6.12
N VAL A 44 3.97 -25.70 -5.89
CA VAL A 44 4.16 -26.34 -4.59
C VAL A 44 5.26 -27.39 -4.65
N ILE A 45 5.91 -27.59 -3.52
CA ILE A 45 6.88 -28.66 -3.30
C ILE A 45 6.21 -29.72 -2.42
N THR A 46 6.22 -30.99 -2.82
CA THR A 46 5.48 -32.03 -2.11
C THR A 46 6.07 -32.42 -0.76
N ALA A 47 7.30 -31.99 -0.46
CA ALA A 47 8.01 -32.21 0.80
C ALA A 47 9.18 -31.22 0.92
N ALA A 48 9.74 -31.06 2.12
CA ALA A 48 10.95 -30.26 2.31
C ALA A 48 12.10 -30.77 1.43
N LEU A 49 12.86 -29.85 0.84
CA LEU A 49 14.04 -30.19 0.05
C LEU A 49 15.14 -30.77 0.96
N ALA A 50 15.72 -31.89 0.55
CA ALA A 50 16.88 -32.44 1.25
C ALA A 50 18.14 -31.60 1.00
N SER A 51 19.15 -31.75 1.87
CA SER A 51 20.43 -31.04 1.73
C SER A 51 21.03 -31.25 0.34
N GLY A 52 21.32 -30.15 -0.36
CA GLY A 52 21.87 -30.17 -1.71
C GLY A 52 20.86 -30.36 -2.83
N GLN A 53 19.56 -30.46 -2.54
CA GLN A 53 18.52 -30.40 -3.57
C GLN A 53 18.18 -28.94 -3.93
N TYR A 54 17.77 -28.72 -5.17
CA TYR A 54 17.30 -27.43 -5.66
C TYR A 54 16.17 -27.63 -6.67
N VAL A 55 15.31 -26.62 -6.81
CA VAL A 55 14.28 -26.54 -7.86
C VAL A 55 14.90 -25.94 -9.12
N GLU A 56 14.70 -26.62 -10.25
CA GLU A 56 14.97 -26.18 -11.61
C GLU A 56 13.63 -25.96 -12.33
N VAL A 57 13.49 -24.82 -13.00
CA VAL A 57 12.29 -24.45 -13.76
C VAL A 57 12.73 -24.07 -15.16
N VAL A 58 12.09 -24.65 -16.18
CA VAL A 58 12.34 -24.30 -17.58
C VAL A 58 11.11 -23.63 -18.15
N ILE A 59 11.26 -22.38 -18.62
CA ILE A 59 10.18 -21.57 -19.19
C ILE A 59 10.63 -21.10 -20.56
N ASN A 60 9.85 -21.41 -21.60
CA ASN A 60 10.18 -21.08 -22.98
C ASN A 60 11.60 -21.52 -23.39
N GLY A 61 12.04 -22.68 -22.90
CA GLY A 61 13.38 -23.23 -23.14
C GLY A 61 14.52 -22.62 -22.31
N LYS A 62 14.27 -21.58 -21.50
CA LYS A 62 15.26 -20.99 -20.60
C LYS A 62 15.16 -21.60 -19.20
N THR A 63 16.31 -21.91 -18.60
CA THR A 63 16.40 -22.57 -17.29
C THR A 63 16.65 -21.56 -16.17
N TYR A 64 15.93 -21.71 -15.07
CA TYR A 64 16.04 -20.95 -13.83
C TYR A 64 16.20 -21.92 -12.67
N THR A 65 16.99 -21.57 -11.66
CA THR A 65 17.24 -22.45 -10.52
C THR A 65 17.17 -21.71 -9.19
N SER A 66 17.04 -22.46 -8.10
CA SER A 66 17.11 -21.96 -6.72
C SER A 66 18.50 -22.12 -6.10
N GLN A 67 19.51 -22.39 -6.94
CA GLN A 67 20.90 -22.38 -6.51
C GLN A 67 21.33 -20.93 -6.21
N PRO A 68 22.42 -20.72 -5.45
CA PRO A 68 22.92 -19.39 -5.17
C PRO A 68 23.11 -18.54 -6.45
N GLY A 69 22.50 -17.37 -6.50
CA GLY A 69 22.50 -16.48 -7.68
C GLY A 69 21.44 -16.81 -8.75
N GLY A 70 20.65 -17.86 -8.55
CA GLY A 70 19.49 -18.19 -9.38
C GLY A 70 18.24 -17.39 -9.02
N ALA A 71 17.28 -17.34 -9.94
CA ALA A 71 16.07 -16.52 -9.82
C ALA A 71 14.89 -17.26 -9.14
N VAL A 72 14.97 -18.57 -8.93
CA VAL A 72 13.89 -19.33 -8.28
C VAL A 72 14.02 -19.16 -6.78
N VAL A 73 12.96 -18.69 -6.15
CA VAL A 73 12.84 -18.61 -4.70
C VAL A 73 12.04 -19.79 -4.22
N VAL A 74 12.56 -20.49 -3.21
CA VAL A 74 11.85 -21.53 -2.48
C VAL A 74 11.46 -20.96 -1.13
N ASP A 75 10.21 -21.16 -0.74
CA ASP A 75 9.70 -20.87 0.59
C ASP A 75 9.52 -22.19 1.35
N PRO A 76 10.48 -22.56 2.21
CA PRO A 76 10.41 -23.81 2.96
C PRO A 76 9.32 -23.81 4.04
N ALA A 77 8.86 -22.64 4.50
CA ALA A 77 7.84 -22.55 5.54
C ALA A 77 6.46 -22.95 5.01
N HIS A 78 6.17 -22.59 3.76
CA HIS A 78 4.90 -22.88 3.10
C HIS A 78 4.98 -23.98 2.04
N ASN A 79 6.16 -24.59 1.83
CA ASN A 79 6.43 -25.57 0.79
C ASN A 79 6.03 -25.08 -0.62
N THR A 80 6.34 -23.82 -0.93
CA THR A 80 6.08 -23.22 -2.23
C THR A 80 7.37 -22.81 -2.91
N TRP A 81 7.29 -22.57 -4.21
CA TRP A 81 8.36 -21.97 -4.98
C TRP A 81 7.79 -20.98 -5.98
N TYR A 82 8.57 -19.98 -6.35
CA TYR A 82 8.23 -19.06 -7.43
C TYR A 82 9.48 -18.58 -8.18
N VAL A 83 9.27 -18.11 -9.40
CA VAL A 83 10.26 -17.40 -10.20
C VAL A 83 9.58 -16.24 -10.91
N GLN A 84 10.10 -15.03 -10.68
CA GLN A 84 9.76 -13.84 -11.44
C GLN A 84 10.64 -13.83 -12.70
N LEU A 85 10.04 -13.81 -13.89
CA LEU A 85 10.83 -13.67 -15.12
C LEU A 85 11.51 -12.29 -15.12
N PRO A 86 12.83 -12.21 -15.38
CA PRO A 86 13.49 -10.93 -15.53
C PRO A 86 13.08 -10.25 -16.84
N ASP A 87 13.21 -8.92 -16.90
CA ASP A 87 12.86 -8.12 -18.09
C ASP A 87 13.56 -8.58 -19.38
N THR A 88 14.73 -9.21 -19.27
CA THR A 88 15.46 -9.75 -20.42
C THR A 88 14.80 -11.00 -21.04
N ASP A 89 13.85 -11.62 -20.34
CA ASP A 89 13.22 -12.90 -20.71
C ASP A 89 11.72 -12.77 -20.96
N THR A 90 11.25 -11.57 -21.29
CA THR A 90 9.83 -11.29 -21.53
C THR A 90 9.19 -12.31 -22.49
N LEU A 91 8.02 -12.81 -22.10
CA LEU A 91 7.16 -13.63 -22.92
C LEU A 91 6.22 -12.75 -23.74
N ALA A 92 6.14 -13.01 -25.06
CA ALA A 92 5.24 -12.26 -25.93
C ALA A 92 3.79 -12.70 -25.73
N ALA A 93 2.85 -11.78 -25.96
CA ALA A 93 1.44 -12.14 -26.02
C ALA A 93 1.20 -13.20 -27.12
N SER A 94 0.57 -14.32 -26.76
CA SER A 94 0.39 -15.46 -27.65
C SER A 94 -0.86 -16.25 -27.27
N ALA A 95 -1.66 -16.63 -28.28
CA ALA A 95 -2.77 -17.56 -28.10
C ALA A 95 -2.30 -19.00 -27.83
N THR A 96 -1.04 -19.32 -28.15
CA THR A 96 -0.41 -20.60 -27.80
C THR A 96 0.35 -20.43 -26.49
N ALA A 97 -0.01 -21.25 -25.50
CA ALA A 97 0.62 -21.22 -24.19
C ALA A 97 2.10 -21.63 -24.27
N TYR A 98 2.93 -20.98 -23.45
CA TYR A 98 4.31 -21.39 -23.24
C TYR A 98 4.35 -22.58 -22.30
N ASN A 99 5.12 -23.60 -22.66
CA ASN A 99 5.35 -24.74 -21.79
C ASN A 99 6.29 -24.35 -20.64
N VAL A 100 5.91 -24.78 -19.44
CA VAL A 100 6.71 -24.67 -18.22
C VAL A 100 6.98 -26.07 -17.72
N THR A 101 8.23 -26.35 -17.36
CA THR A 101 8.58 -27.55 -16.62
C THR A 101 9.26 -27.20 -15.31
N ALA A 102 9.04 -28.01 -14.29
CA ALA A 102 9.64 -27.85 -12.98
C ALA A 102 10.06 -29.20 -12.44
N GLN A 103 11.22 -29.24 -11.80
CA GLN A 103 11.79 -30.46 -11.25
C GLN A 103 12.69 -30.14 -10.05
N VAL A 104 12.72 -31.05 -9.08
CA VAL A 104 13.75 -31.05 -8.04
C VAL A 104 14.95 -31.86 -8.53
N LYS A 105 16.14 -31.26 -8.45
CA LYS A 105 17.42 -31.87 -8.82
C LYS A 105 18.35 -31.93 -7.62
N SER A 106 19.21 -32.94 -7.58
CA SER A 106 20.30 -33.02 -6.60
C SER A 106 21.48 -32.14 -7.00
N SER A 107 22.40 -31.87 -6.08
CA SER A 107 23.64 -31.10 -6.31
C SER A 107 24.55 -31.71 -7.37
N ALA A 108 24.46 -33.02 -7.60
CA ALA A 108 25.13 -33.72 -8.70
C ALA A 108 24.44 -33.51 -10.06
N GLY A 109 23.36 -32.73 -10.11
CA GLY A 109 22.52 -32.52 -11.29
C GLY A 109 21.56 -33.68 -11.57
N ASN A 110 21.49 -34.69 -10.69
CA ASN A 110 20.57 -35.80 -10.89
C ASN A 110 19.13 -35.31 -10.77
N GLY A 111 18.44 -35.32 -11.89
CA GLY A 111 17.00 -35.42 -12.05
C GLY A 111 16.81 -36.31 -13.28
N ASN A 112 16.08 -37.41 -13.16
CA ASN A 112 15.80 -38.21 -14.36
C ASN A 112 14.70 -37.50 -15.18
N THR A 113 14.31 -38.03 -16.33
CA THR A 113 13.14 -37.50 -17.07
C THR A 113 11.80 -37.84 -16.39
N ALA A 114 11.80 -38.64 -15.32
CA ALA A 114 10.63 -38.86 -14.49
C ALA A 114 10.47 -37.71 -13.48
N ASN A 115 9.28 -37.54 -12.92
CA ASN A 115 8.99 -36.52 -11.91
C ASN A 115 9.15 -35.05 -12.37
N VAL A 116 9.31 -34.81 -13.67
CA VAL A 116 9.18 -33.47 -14.25
C VAL A 116 7.71 -33.10 -14.24
N SER A 117 7.34 -32.05 -13.51
CA SER A 117 6.01 -31.46 -13.62
C SER A 117 5.95 -30.60 -14.87
N THR A 118 4.82 -30.65 -15.57
CA THR A 118 4.52 -29.82 -16.73
C THR A 118 3.33 -28.93 -16.44
N GLY A 119 3.46 -27.65 -16.75
CA GLY A 119 2.39 -26.66 -16.68
C GLY A 119 2.49 -25.72 -17.87
N THR A 120 1.63 -24.71 -17.89
CA THR A 120 1.58 -23.75 -18.98
C THR A 120 1.40 -22.33 -18.45
N VAL A 121 2.01 -21.36 -19.14
CA VAL A 121 1.70 -19.94 -18.98
C VAL A 121 1.21 -19.37 -20.30
N THR A 122 0.01 -18.78 -20.31
CA THR A 122 -0.53 -18.06 -21.46
C THR A 122 -0.44 -16.57 -21.19
N VAL A 123 0.27 -15.83 -22.04
CA VAL A 123 0.30 -14.36 -22.01
C VAL A 123 -0.73 -13.84 -23.00
N ASN A 124 -1.82 -13.29 -22.48
CA ASN A 124 -2.85 -12.66 -23.27
C ASN A 124 -2.39 -11.30 -23.79
N ALA A 125 -2.93 -10.88 -24.92
CA ALA A 125 -2.74 -9.51 -25.40
C ALA A 125 -3.22 -8.50 -24.33
N ALA A 126 -2.51 -7.38 -24.25
CA ALA A 126 -2.98 -6.22 -23.51
C ALA A 126 -4.35 -5.80 -24.08
N ILE A 127 -5.26 -5.44 -23.18
CA ILE A 127 -6.53 -4.84 -23.58
C ILE A 127 -6.33 -3.33 -23.48
N ASP A 128 -6.34 -2.67 -24.64
CA ASP A 128 -6.50 -1.22 -24.69
C ASP A 128 -7.97 -0.89 -24.43
N TYR A 129 -8.28 -0.51 -23.20
CA TYR A 129 -9.62 -0.08 -22.82
C TYR A 129 -9.58 1.34 -22.27
N THR A 130 -10.29 2.24 -22.94
CA THR A 130 -10.61 3.56 -22.40
C THR A 130 -12.05 3.50 -21.88
N PRO A 131 -12.27 3.62 -20.56
CA PRO A 131 -13.62 3.63 -20.02
C PRO A 131 -14.44 4.77 -20.64
N THR A 132 -15.63 4.45 -21.15
CA THR A 132 -16.54 5.42 -21.79
C THR A 132 -17.62 5.94 -20.86
N TRP A 133 -17.64 5.47 -19.61
CA TRP A 133 -18.61 5.92 -18.63
C TRP A 133 -18.31 7.33 -18.13
N THR A 134 -19.38 8.04 -17.75
CA THR A 134 -19.31 9.35 -17.12
C THR A 134 -20.16 9.37 -15.85
N THR A 135 -19.79 10.21 -14.90
CA THR A 135 -20.61 10.50 -13.73
C THR A 135 -21.32 11.85 -13.91
N ALA A 136 -22.52 11.99 -13.36
CA ALA A 136 -23.19 13.26 -13.25
C ALA A 136 -22.49 14.12 -12.19
N SER A 137 -22.06 15.33 -12.55
CA SER A 137 -21.37 16.24 -11.63
C SER A 137 -22.21 16.55 -10.40
N LYS A 138 -21.56 16.63 -9.24
CA LYS A 138 -22.21 17.00 -7.99
C LYS A 138 -21.39 18.05 -7.25
N SER A 139 -22.02 19.17 -6.89
CA SER A 139 -21.31 20.31 -6.27
C SER A 139 -20.82 20.05 -4.85
N THR A 140 -21.28 18.95 -4.24
CA THR A 140 -21.01 18.58 -2.86
C THR A 140 -20.04 17.40 -2.74
N ALA A 141 -19.53 16.89 -3.85
CA ALA A 141 -18.64 15.73 -3.92
C ALA A 141 -17.29 16.15 -4.51
N TRP A 142 -16.26 16.23 -3.66
CA TRP A 142 -14.94 16.73 -4.04
C TRP A 142 -13.86 15.64 -4.05
N GLY A 143 -14.17 14.45 -3.50
CA GLY A 143 -13.29 13.29 -3.51
C GLY A 143 -13.51 12.33 -4.69
N LEU A 144 -12.43 11.64 -5.04
CA LEU A 144 -12.42 10.40 -5.82
C LEU A 144 -11.94 9.30 -4.88
N THR A 145 -12.62 8.16 -4.87
CA THR A 145 -12.15 6.97 -4.13
C THR A 145 -12.13 5.80 -5.10
N TYR A 146 -11.13 4.95 -5.00
CA TYR A 146 -11.05 3.76 -5.83
C TYR A 146 -10.41 2.63 -5.03
N GLY A 147 -10.68 1.41 -5.46
CA GLY A 147 -10.11 0.21 -4.87
C GLY A 147 -10.28 -0.96 -5.82
N LEU A 148 -9.68 -2.08 -5.46
CA LEU A 148 -9.91 -3.36 -6.11
C LEU A 148 -10.86 -4.18 -5.24
N ASP A 149 -11.78 -4.89 -5.86
CA ASP A 149 -12.58 -5.90 -5.16
C ASP A 149 -11.79 -7.21 -4.95
N SER A 150 -12.43 -8.20 -4.33
CA SER A 150 -11.83 -9.51 -4.07
C SER A 150 -11.46 -10.30 -5.33
N HIS A 151 -11.94 -9.89 -6.50
CA HIS A 151 -11.59 -10.47 -7.81
C HIS A 151 -10.51 -9.66 -8.54
N GLY A 152 -9.99 -8.60 -7.91
CA GLY A 152 -9.01 -7.69 -8.53
C GLY A 152 -9.63 -6.73 -9.55
N MET A 153 -10.95 -6.54 -9.52
CA MET A 153 -11.66 -5.63 -10.40
C MET A 153 -11.81 -4.25 -9.79
N TRP A 154 -11.77 -3.21 -10.63
CA TRP A 154 -11.84 -1.84 -10.17
C TRP A 154 -13.24 -1.48 -9.67
N THR A 155 -13.28 -0.87 -8.49
CA THR A 155 -14.39 -0.09 -7.95
C THR A 155 -13.95 1.36 -7.86
N VAL A 156 -14.70 2.27 -8.49
CA VAL A 156 -14.38 3.71 -8.52
C VAL A 156 -15.60 4.51 -8.09
N LEU A 157 -15.43 5.40 -7.13
CA LEU A 157 -16.45 6.31 -6.63
C LEU A 157 -16.10 7.73 -7.01
N ALA A 158 -16.99 8.35 -7.77
CA ALA A 158 -16.89 9.75 -8.15
C ALA A 158 -18.27 10.37 -8.18
N ASN A 159 -18.38 11.63 -7.74
CA ASN A 159 -19.64 12.37 -7.74
C ASN A 159 -20.81 11.62 -7.07
N GLN A 160 -20.51 10.84 -6.03
CA GLN A 160 -21.47 10.03 -5.28
C GLN A 160 -22.13 8.90 -6.09
N GLN A 161 -21.43 8.44 -7.12
CA GLN A 161 -21.79 7.28 -7.93
C GLN A 161 -20.65 6.27 -7.88
N VAL A 162 -21.01 5.00 -7.75
CA VAL A 162 -20.10 3.87 -7.83
C VAL A 162 -20.08 3.36 -9.26
N MET A 163 -18.86 3.18 -9.77
CA MET A 163 -18.54 2.51 -11.01
C MET A 163 -17.85 1.21 -10.67
N GLN A 164 -18.40 0.09 -11.10
CA GLN A 164 -17.84 -1.24 -10.85
C GLN A 164 -17.71 -2.02 -12.13
N SER A 165 -16.75 -2.93 -12.15
CA SER A 165 -16.50 -3.79 -13.30
C SER A 165 -16.61 -5.26 -12.90
N THR A 166 -17.25 -6.06 -13.74
CA THR A 166 -17.31 -7.53 -13.58
C THR A 166 -16.26 -8.24 -14.44
N ASP A 167 -15.76 -7.52 -15.45
CA ASP A 167 -14.65 -7.89 -16.30
C ASP A 167 -13.97 -6.59 -16.80
N PRO A 168 -12.78 -6.64 -17.42
CA PRO A 168 -12.03 -5.44 -17.81
C PRO A 168 -12.76 -4.48 -18.76
N LEU A 169 -13.81 -4.92 -19.43
CA LEU A 169 -14.54 -4.18 -20.46
C LEU A 169 -15.95 -3.76 -20.04
N THR A 170 -16.57 -4.50 -19.14
CA THR A 170 -17.97 -4.29 -18.71
C THR A 170 -18.02 -3.53 -17.39
N TRP A 171 -18.75 -2.40 -17.39
CA TRP A 171 -18.92 -1.55 -16.22
C TRP A 171 -20.39 -1.27 -15.91
N SER A 172 -20.74 -1.26 -14.62
CA SER A 172 -22.02 -0.81 -14.10
C SER A 172 -21.86 0.52 -13.36
N LYS A 173 -22.92 1.33 -13.37
CA LYS A 173 -22.98 2.62 -12.66
C LYS A 173 -24.17 2.64 -11.73
N THR A 174 -23.94 2.88 -10.45
CA THR A 174 -24.99 2.93 -9.43
C THR A 174 -24.86 4.21 -8.61
N ALA A 175 -25.96 4.94 -8.45
CA ALA A 175 -25.99 6.08 -7.53
C ALA A 175 -26.08 5.56 -6.09
N LEU A 176 -25.24 6.09 -5.20
CA LEU A 176 -25.33 5.80 -3.78
C LEU A 176 -26.35 6.74 -3.15
N THR A 177 -27.23 6.21 -2.29
CA THR A 177 -28.24 7.00 -1.59
C THR A 177 -28.21 6.70 -0.10
N LEU A 178 -27.90 7.70 0.71
CA LEU A 178 -28.01 7.61 2.17
C LEU A 178 -29.48 7.53 2.60
N TYR A 179 -29.77 6.73 3.63
CA TYR A 179 -31.13 6.60 4.18
C TYR A 179 -31.67 7.92 4.77
N GLN A 180 -30.78 8.77 5.29
CA GLN A 180 -31.16 10.06 5.87
C GLN A 180 -31.35 11.15 4.81
N SER A 181 -32.24 12.10 5.08
CA SER A 181 -32.60 13.17 4.14
C SER A 181 -31.39 14.05 3.82
N GLY A 182 -30.84 13.86 2.63
CA GLY A 182 -29.65 14.57 2.15
C GLY A 182 -28.61 13.56 1.70
N ASN A 183 -28.63 13.23 0.42
CA ASN A 183 -27.58 12.44 -0.20
C ASN A 183 -26.43 13.38 -0.57
N ASN A 184 -25.81 14.05 0.41
CA ASN A 184 -24.70 14.95 0.15
C ASN A 184 -23.51 14.54 1.04
N TYR A 185 -22.41 14.22 0.39
CA TYR A 185 -21.15 13.87 1.03
C TYR A 185 -19.96 14.22 0.16
N ALA A 186 -18.88 14.57 0.83
CA ALA A 186 -17.75 15.33 0.33
C ALA A 186 -16.60 14.43 -0.13
N THR A 187 -16.18 13.55 0.78
CA THR A 187 -15.02 12.68 0.64
C THR A 187 -15.40 11.29 1.13
N SER A 188 -14.59 10.31 0.77
CA SER A 188 -14.79 8.93 1.18
C SER A 188 -13.50 8.13 1.22
N SER A 189 -13.55 7.00 1.93
CA SER A 189 -12.52 5.98 1.94
C SER A 189 -13.15 4.58 1.95
N ILE A 190 -12.44 3.60 1.41
CA ILE A 190 -12.85 2.20 1.40
C ILE A 190 -12.02 1.43 2.42
N ALA A 191 -12.67 0.64 3.26
CA ALA A 191 -12.01 -0.23 4.24
C ALA A 191 -12.88 -1.43 4.60
N ASP A 192 -12.25 -2.61 4.71
CA ASP A 192 -12.88 -3.82 5.26
C ASP A 192 -12.74 -3.80 6.80
N TYR A 193 -13.63 -3.07 7.46
CA TYR A 193 -13.55 -2.84 8.90
C TYR A 193 -14.07 -4.03 9.72
N ASP A 194 -15.00 -4.81 9.18
CA ASP A 194 -15.58 -5.97 9.87
C ASP A 194 -14.92 -7.30 9.47
N ARG A 195 -13.94 -7.25 8.56
CA ARG A 195 -13.15 -8.39 8.04
C ARG A 195 -14.03 -9.42 7.32
N ASN A 196 -15.08 -8.96 6.66
CA ASN A 196 -15.96 -9.80 5.86
C ASN A 196 -15.40 -10.09 4.45
N GLY A 197 -14.27 -9.48 4.10
CA GLY A 197 -13.60 -9.65 2.80
C GLY A 197 -14.07 -8.67 1.72
N THR A 198 -14.93 -7.70 2.05
CA THR A 198 -15.41 -6.66 1.15
C THR A 198 -15.09 -5.28 1.74
N GLY A 199 -14.61 -4.37 0.90
CA GLY A 199 -14.34 -3.00 1.34
C GLY A 199 -15.63 -2.19 1.46
N ASP A 200 -15.94 -1.72 2.65
CA ASP A 200 -17.06 -0.82 2.94
C ASP A 200 -16.68 0.64 2.73
N LEU A 201 -17.66 1.50 2.46
CA LEU A 201 -17.44 2.92 2.23
C LEU A 201 -17.71 3.74 3.49
N PHE A 202 -16.73 4.53 3.91
CA PHE A 202 -16.86 5.53 4.96
C PHE A 202 -16.82 6.92 4.34
N ILE A 203 -17.73 7.80 4.76
CA ILE A 203 -17.92 9.11 4.13
C ILE A 203 -17.89 10.26 5.14
N THR A 204 -17.44 11.43 4.71
CA THR A 204 -17.73 12.68 5.42
C THR A 204 -18.83 13.46 4.70
N ARG A 205 -19.69 14.10 5.48
CA ARG A 205 -20.83 14.86 4.96
C ARG A 205 -20.49 16.34 4.80
N ASP A 206 -21.25 17.02 3.95
CA ASP A 206 -21.11 18.46 3.72
C ASP A 206 -22.01 19.32 4.64
N ASP A 207 -22.94 18.70 5.37
CA ASP A 207 -23.77 19.36 6.37
C ASP A 207 -23.09 19.40 7.75
N TYR A 208 -22.84 20.62 8.22
CA TYR A 208 -22.37 20.90 9.57
C TYR A 208 -23.54 20.78 10.55
N GLY A 209 -23.51 19.78 11.44
CA GLY A 209 -24.56 19.60 12.46
C GLY A 209 -24.83 18.17 12.88
N THR A 210 -24.17 17.19 12.25
CA THR A 210 -24.41 15.78 12.51
C THR A 210 -23.23 15.18 13.28
N GLY A 211 -23.48 14.73 14.52
CA GLY A 211 -22.45 14.19 15.40
C GLY A 211 -22.08 12.73 15.09
N TYR A 212 -22.07 12.35 13.82
CA TYR A 212 -21.89 10.96 13.36
C TYR A 212 -21.24 10.86 11.98
N ILE A 213 -20.50 9.76 11.78
CA ILE A 213 -19.97 9.34 10.48
C ILE A 213 -20.95 8.36 9.85
N ASN A 214 -21.15 8.48 8.53
CA ASN A 214 -22.00 7.57 7.78
C ASN A 214 -21.17 6.72 6.83
N GLY A 215 -21.80 5.69 6.30
CA GLY A 215 -21.18 4.86 5.28
C GLY A 215 -22.16 3.94 4.57
N PHE A 216 -21.59 3.12 3.70
CA PHE A 216 -22.29 2.12 2.94
C PHE A 216 -21.60 0.78 3.13
N THR A 217 -22.39 -0.24 3.47
CA THR A 217 -21.91 -1.62 3.51
C THR A 217 -21.86 -2.16 2.08
N ASN A 218 -20.75 -2.79 1.72
CA ASN A 218 -20.58 -3.50 0.48
C ASN A 218 -21.14 -4.93 0.63
N ASN A 219 -22.22 -5.23 -0.07
CA ASN A 219 -22.93 -6.51 0.07
C ASN A 219 -22.18 -7.68 -0.60
N GLY A 220 -21.01 -7.44 -1.22
CA GLY A 220 -20.18 -8.45 -1.87
C GLY A 220 -20.65 -8.89 -3.26
N ASP A 221 -21.80 -8.39 -3.71
CA ASP A 221 -22.38 -8.64 -5.03
C ASP A 221 -22.26 -7.43 -5.98
N GLY A 222 -21.42 -6.45 -5.60
CA GLY A 222 -21.31 -5.18 -6.31
C GLY A 222 -22.41 -4.17 -5.96
N THR A 223 -23.20 -4.40 -4.92
CA THR A 223 -24.18 -3.41 -4.44
C THR A 223 -23.79 -2.86 -3.06
N PHE A 224 -24.27 -1.65 -2.77
CA PHE A 224 -23.98 -0.93 -1.54
C PHE A 224 -25.27 -0.55 -0.81
N SER A 225 -25.34 -0.87 0.48
CA SER A 225 -26.46 -0.57 1.37
C SER A 225 -26.08 0.56 2.32
N SER A 226 -26.88 1.62 2.43
CA SER A 226 -26.67 2.63 3.49
C SER A 226 -27.02 2.03 4.85
N ALA A 227 -26.01 1.60 5.60
CA ALA A 227 -26.18 0.86 6.85
C ALA A 227 -25.21 1.28 7.97
N ILE A 228 -24.15 2.03 7.64
CA ILE A 228 -23.16 2.45 8.63
C ILE A 228 -23.53 3.84 9.15
N GLN A 229 -23.73 3.94 10.47
CA GLN A 229 -23.85 5.21 11.16
C GLN A 229 -23.22 5.08 12.54
N VAL A 230 -22.14 5.84 12.77
CA VAL A 230 -21.39 5.79 14.03
C VAL A 230 -21.38 7.16 14.67
N THR A 231 -22.00 7.27 15.84
CA THR A 231 -21.98 8.49 16.64
C THR A 231 -20.57 8.77 17.14
N VAL A 232 -20.03 9.93 16.77
CA VAL A 232 -18.72 10.43 17.24
C VAL A 232 -18.86 11.38 18.42
N GLY A 233 -20.01 12.03 18.58
CA GLY A 233 -20.28 12.93 19.72
C GLY A 233 -19.68 14.33 19.55
N THR A 234 -19.08 14.62 18.39
CA THR A 234 -18.56 15.95 18.00
C THR A 234 -19.10 16.33 16.63
N LEU A 235 -19.24 17.63 16.38
CA LEU A 235 -19.64 18.09 15.05
C LEU A 235 -18.45 17.92 14.12
N THR A 236 -18.66 17.21 13.02
CA THR A 236 -17.64 17.02 12.00
C THR A 236 -18.09 17.70 10.72
N TRP A 237 -17.22 18.49 10.12
CA TRP A 237 -17.41 18.97 8.76
C TRP A 237 -16.44 18.26 7.82
N TYR A 238 -16.81 18.14 6.54
CA TYR A 238 -16.05 17.42 5.51
C TYR A 238 -14.53 17.40 5.73
N GLY A 239 -13.93 16.23 5.55
CA GLY A 239 -12.57 15.94 6.03
C GLY A 239 -11.96 14.75 5.31
N SER A 240 -10.66 14.52 5.49
CA SER A 240 -10.04 13.24 5.15
C SER A 240 -10.70 12.09 5.92
N VAL A 241 -10.78 10.92 5.30
CA VAL A 241 -11.15 9.66 5.96
C VAL A 241 -9.97 8.72 5.81
N VAL A 242 -9.27 8.43 6.90
CA VAL A 242 -8.10 7.54 6.89
C VAL A 242 -8.42 6.30 7.69
N ALA A 243 -8.30 5.14 7.05
CA ALA A 243 -8.37 3.83 7.70
C ALA A 243 -6.96 3.37 8.06
N PHE A 244 -6.77 2.84 9.26
CA PHE A 244 -5.48 2.33 9.72
C PHE A 244 -5.65 1.39 10.91
N ASP A 245 -4.71 0.47 11.14
CA ASP A 245 -4.71 -0.39 12.33
C ASP A 245 -3.93 0.31 13.45
N LYS A 246 -4.66 0.84 14.43
CA LYS A 246 -4.07 1.70 15.47
C LYS A 246 -3.36 0.90 16.56
N GLU A 247 -3.88 -0.29 16.88
CA GLU A 247 -3.37 -1.15 17.95
C GLU A 247 -2.59 -2.38 17.43
N GLY A 248 -2.57 -2.63 16.13
CA GLY A 248 -1.97 -3.83 15.55
C GLY A 248 -2.81 -5.10 15.74
N ASP A 249 -4.12 -4.95 15.96
CA ASP A 249 -5.02 -6.08 16.22
C ASP A 249 -5.69 -6.64 14.93
N GLY A 250 -5.38 -6.01 13.80
CA GLY A 250 -5.87 -6.35 12.47
C GLY A 250 -7.30 -5.90 12.18
N TYR A 251 -7.91 -5.06 13.03
CA TYR A 251 -9.15 -4.36 12.73
C TYR A 251 -8.84 -2.90 12.38
N LEU A 252 -9.36 -2.42 11.25
CA LEU A 252 -9.10 -1.05 10.82
C LEU A 252 -9.95 -0.07 11.64
N ASP A 253 -9.27 0.86 12.30
CA ASP A 253 -9.80 2.08 12.90
C ASP A 253 -9.88 3.21 11.87
N PHE A 254 -10.49 4.33 12.27
CA PHE A 254 -10.59 5.49 11.42
C PHE A 254 -10.23 6.78 12.14
N TRP A 255 -9.54 7.65 11.40
CA TRP A 255 -9.38 9.05 11.74
C TRP A 255 -10.07 9.90 10.68
N ILE A 256 -10.84 10.88 11.14
CA ILE A 256 -11.63 11.77 10.29
C ILE A 256 -11.16 13.21 10.50
N GLY A 257 -10.81 13.86 9.39
CA GLY A 257 -10.52 15.29 9.37
C GLY A 257 -11.77 16.10 9.66
N ASP A 258 -11.60 17.32 10.15
CA ASP A 258 -12.71 18.20 10.47
C ASP A 258 -12.43 19.62 9.96
N ALA A 259 -13.00 19.97 8.81
CA ALA A 259 -12.90 21.34 8.31
C ALA A 259 -13.57 22.38 9.22
N GLY A 260 -14.52 21.99 10.06
CA GLY A 260 -15.18 22.87 11.03
C GLY A 260 -14.29 23.19 12.24
N GLY A 261 -13.29 22.35 12.47
CA GLY A 261 -12.31 22.44 13.54
C GLY A 261 -11.41 23.67 13.44
N PRO A 262 -10.45 23.85 14.37
CA PRO A 262 -9.82 22.81 15.16
C PRO A 262 -10.35 22.73 16.60
N ASP A 263 -11.48 22.05 16.82
CA ASP A 263 -12.04 21.85 18.16
C ASP A 263 -12.27 20.36 18.53
N SER A 264 -12.12 19.46 17.55
CA SER A 264 -12.49 18.05 17.67
C SER A 264 -11.36 17.11 17.26
N ASN A 265 -11.11 16.11 18.11
CA ASN A 265 -10.46 14.87 17.70
C ASN A 265 -11.52 13.96 17.09
N THR A 266 -11.36 13.48 15.86
CA THR A 266 -12.36 12.57 15.29
C THR A 266 -11.79 11.19 15.02
N PHE A 267 -11.94 10.28 15.97
CA PHE A 267 -11.57 8.87 15.80
C PHE A 267 -12.78 7.96 15.94
N LEU A 268 -12.79 6.91 15.11
CA LEU A 268 -13.63 5.73 15.29
C LEU A 268 -12.72 4.58 15.67
N TRP A 269 -13.01 3.95 16.81
CA TRP A 269 -12.32 2.73 17.21
C TRP A 269 -13.10 1.50 16.82
N ASN A 270 -12.38 0.51 16.35
CA ASN A 270 -12.93 -0.74 15.91
C ASN A 270 -12.67 -1.85 16.92
N ASN A 271 -13.69 -2.19 17.69
CA ASN A 271 -13.62 -3.31 18.61
C ASN A 271 -14.20 -4.56 17.95
N ALA A 272 -13.33 -5.28 17.22
CA ALA A 272 -13.67 -6.54 16.55
C ALA A 272 -14.89 -6.47 15.61
N GLY A 273 -14.90 -5.48 14.72
CA GLY A 273 -15.96 -5.23 13.72
C GLY A 273 -17.08 -4.31 14.22
N THR A 274 -16.95 -3.77 15.43
CA THR A 274 -17.91 -2.79 15.97
C THR A 274 -17.23 -1.44 16.14
N LEU A 275 -17.69 -0.45 15.37
CA LEU A 275 -17.16 0.91 15.45
C LEU A 275 -17.83 1.72 16.57
N VAL A 276 -17.00 2.40 17.35
CA VAL A 276 -17.40 3.31 18.41
C VAL A 276 -16.67 4.64 18.25
N GLY A 277 -17.40 5.73 18.29
CA GLY A 277 -16.79 7.06 18.28
C GLY A 277 -16.01 7.32 19.56
N ASN A 278 -14.77 7.79 19.41
CA ASN A 278 -13.97 8.33 20.50
C ASN A 278 -13.41 9.69 20.12
N SER A 279 -14.26 10.68 20.26
CA SER A 279 -13.94 12.05 19.93
C SER A 279 -13.99 12.91 21.19
N THR A 280 -13.16 13.95 21.24
CA THR A 280 -13.06 14.87 22.39
C THR A 280 -13.19 16.31 21.91
N THR A 281 -14.01 17.13 22.57
CA THR A 281 -14.39 18.51 22.18
C THR A 281 -13.60 19.62 22.89
N SER A 282 -12.43 19.32 23.45
CA SER A 282 -11.78 20.23 24.41
C SER A 282 -10.26 20.22 24.30
N ASN A 283 -9.72 20.37 23.09
CA ASN A 283 -8.29 20.61 22.93
C ASN A 283 -8.02 22.09 22.63
N SER A 284 -7.36 22.76 23.58
CA SER A 284 -6.71 24.04 23.30
C SER A 284 -5.38 23.72 22.63
N GLY A 285 -5.09 24.33 21.47
CA GLY A 285 -3.86 24.12 20.70
C GLY A 285 -2.62 23.90 21.56
N GLY A 286 -2.05 22.70 21.47
CA GLY A 286 -0.89 22.30 22.24
C GLY A 286 0.41 22.73 21.59
N SER A 287 1.46 22.89 22.40
CA SER A 287 2.84 22.97 21.91
C SER A 287 3.32 21.57 21.57
N ALA A 288 3.16 21.12 20.33
CA ALA A 288 3.73 19.84 19.91
C ALA A 288 5.25 19.88 19.98
N THR A 289 5.80 18.94 20.73
CA THR A 289 7.24 18.71 20.80
C THR A 289 7.50 17.36 20.17
N VAL A 290 8.43 17.30 19.20
CA VAL A 290 8.82 16.04 18.54
C VAL A 290 9.18 14.99 19.60
N GLY A 291 8.61 13.79 19.49
CA GLY A 291 8.74 12.67 20.43
C GLY A 291 7.87 12.79 21.69
N GLY A 292 7.19 13.92 21.90
CA GLY A 292 6.24 14.09 23.00
C GLY A 292 4.94 13.34 22.73
N ALA A 293 4.31 12.84 23.80
CA ALA A 293 3.01 12.17 23.71
C ALA A 293 1.94 13.08 23.10
N VAL A 294 1.13 12.55 22.19
CA VAL A 294 -0.02 13.27 21.67
C VAL A 294 -1.22 13.05 22.58
N THR A 295 -1.61 14.10 23.30
CA THR A 295 -2.81 14.13 24.15
C THR A 295 -3.99 14.80 23.46
N GLY A 296 -3.80 15.23 22.21
CA GLY A 296 -4.75 16.01 21.45
C GLY A 296 -4.37 16.18 20.00
N TYR A 297 -5.34 16.03 19.11
CA TYR A 297 -5.23 16.16 17.67
C TYR A 297 -6.15 17.30 17.23
N LEU A 298 -5.64 18.24 16.45
CA LEU A 298 -6.41 19.41 16.05
C LEU A 298 -6.41 19.48 14.55
N SER A 299 -7.01 18.45 13.96
CA SER A 299 -7.04 18.27 12.52
C SER A 299 -8.00 19.21 11.84
N LEU A 300 -7.62 19.63 10.64
CA LEU A 300 -8.48 20.29 9.66
C LEU A 300 -8.86 19.28 8.57
N ASN A 301 -9.08 19.73 7.33
CA ASN A 301 -9.62 18.91 6.25
C ASN A 301 -8.61 17.90 5.68
N GLU A 302 -7.34 18.29 5.56
CA GLU A 302 -6.32 17.52 4.84
C GLU A 302 -5.62 16.51 5.76
N GLY A 303 -5.52 15.28 5.25
CA GLY A 303 -5.06 14.14 6.02
C GLY A 303 -4.68 12.92 5.20
N SER A 304 -3.68 12.17 5.67
CA SER A 304 -3.22 10.94 5.04
C SER A 304 -2.61 9.99 6.07
N GLY A 305 -2.78 8.68 5.83
CA GLY A 305 -2.01 7.64 6.51
C GLY A 305 -0.81 7.23 5.67
N VAL A 306 0.36 7.09 6.29
CA VAL A 306 1.60 6.62 5.65
C VAL A 306 2.53 6.05 6.72
N ASP A 307 3.27 4.99 6.43
CA ASP A 307 4.36 4.53 7.32
C ASP A 307 5.59 5.43 7.07
N LEU A 308 5.85 6.39 7.97
CA LEU A 308 6.92 7.39 7.77
C LEU A 308 8.30 6.90 8.19
N ASN A 309 8.35 5.83 8.99
CA ASN A 309 9.57 5.38 9.65
C ASN A 309 9.90 3.90 9.35
N ASN A 310 9.12 3.29 8.45
CA ASN A 310 9.23 1.92 7.98
C ASN A 310 9.17 0.89 9.12
N ASP A 311 8.31 1.15 10.12
CA ASP A 311 8.12 0.28 11.28
C ASP A 311 6.95 -0.71 11.11
N GLY A 312 6.30 -0.68 9.94
CA GLY A 312 5.18 -1.53 9.57
C GLY A 312 3.83 -1.04 10.10
N ARG A 313 3.78 0.13 10.75
CA ARG A 313 2.54 0.76 11.22
C ARG A 313 2.28 2.03 10.43
N ILE A 314 0.99 2.31 10.22
CA ILE A 314 0.57 3.55 9.58
C ILE A 314 0.63 4.68 10.60
N ASP A 315 1.44 5.69 10.28
CA ASP A 315 1.46 7.00 10.92
C ASP A 315 0.42 7.92 10.28
N LEU A 316 0.05 9.00 10.98
CA LEU A 316 -0.87 9.99 10.43
C LEU A 316 -0.15 11.29 10.13
N VAL A 317 -0.41 11.85 8.96
CA VAL A 317 0.03 13.19 8.57
C VAL A 317 -1.19 14.05 8.31
N GLN A 318 -1.19 15.25 8.88
CA GLN A 318 -2.42 16.04 8.98
C GLN A 318 -2.16 17.54 8.94
N HIS A 319 -3.11 18.24 8.33
CA HIS A 319 -3.26 19.67 8.50
C HIS A 319 -3.82 19.96 9.88
N THR A 320 -3.14 20.80 10.64
CA THR A 320 -3.46 21.03 12.05
C THR A 320 -3.31 22.48 12.48
N TYR A 321 -4.02 22.83 13.56
CA TYR A 321 -3.67 23.97 14.40
C TYR A 321 -2.66 23.56 15.47
N ASN A 322 -1.40 23.82 15.19
CA ASN A 322 -0.27 23.46 16.05
C ASN A 322 0.77 24.58 16.02
N LEU A 323 1.59 24.71 17.07
CA LEU A 323 2.58 25.80 17.18
C LEU A 323 1.96 27.20 17.04
N ASN A 324 0.72 27.36 17.48
CA ASN A 324 -0.12 28.57 17.30
C ASN A 324 -0.32 28.97 15.83
N ASN A 325 -0.35 28.00 14.92
CA ASN A 325 -0.44 28.22 13.48
C ASN A 325 -1.46 27.27 12.83
N TYR A 326 -2.43 27.85 12.12
CA TYR A 326 -3.53 27.15 11.45
C TYR A 326 -3.11 26.38 10.19
N TYR A 327 -1.88 26.55 9.72
CA TYR A 327 -1.39 26.07 8.44
C TYR A 327 -0.30 25.00 8.61
N THR A 328 -0.33 24.30 9.74
CA THR A 328 0.76 23.41 10.14
C THR A 328 0.53 22.01 9.61
N LEU A 329 1.54 21.47 8.93
CA LEU A 329 1.65 20.05 8.63
C LEU A 329 2.28 19.35 9.83
N SER A 330 1.51 18.51 10.50
CA SER A 330 1.97 17.74 11.66
C SER A 330 1.93 16.25 11.34
N SER A 331 2.94 15.51 11.80
CA SER A 331 2.90 14.04 11.80
C SER A 331 2.69 13.48 13.21
N LEU A 332 2.01 12.35 13.28
CA LEU A 332 1.72 11.58 14.48
C LEU A 332 2.27 10.18 14.24
N ILE A 333 3.26 9.78 15.03
CA ILE A 333 3.91 8.48 14.89
C ILE A 333 3.20 7.45 15.75
N ASN A 334 2.66 6.41 15.12
CA ASN A 334 1.89 5.35 15.76
C ASN A 334 2.80 4.43 16.58
N GLN A 335 2.52 4.33 17.88
CA GLN A 335 3.30 3.51 18.80
C GLN A 335 2.86 2.04 18.84
N GLY A 336 1.80 1.67 18.11
CA GLY A 336 1.29 0.29 18.05
C GLY A 336 0.63 -0.20 19.33
N ASN A 337 0.31 0.70 20.25
CA ASN A 337 -0.36 0.40 21.53
C ASN A 337 -1.58 1.31 21.75
N GLY A 338 -2.09 1.88 20.66
CA GLY A 338 -3.19 2.83 20.72
C GLY A 338 -2.79 4.26 21.07
N THR A 339 -1.50 4.59 21.11
CA THR A 339 -1.03 5.96 21.36
C THR A 339 -0.19 6.47 20.20
N PHE A 340 -0.08 7.81 20.12
CA PHE A 340 0.78 8.49 19.16
C PHE A 340 1.78 9.38 19.89
N VAL A 341 2.94 9.61 19.27
CA VAL A 341 3.84 10.71 19.62
C VAL A 341 3.90 11.72 18.47
N TRP A 342 4.14 12.98 18.78
CA TRP A 342 4.33 13.99 17.75
C TRP A 342 5.59 13.68 16.95
N GLY A 343 5.45 13.56 15.65
CA GLY A 343 6.57 13.60 14.71
C GLY A 343 6.97 15.05 14.42
N GLN A 344 7.53 15.28 13.24
CA GLN A 344 7.94 16.63 12.82
C GLN A 344 6.71 17.48 12.45
N ASN A 345 6.83 18.78 12.73
CA ASN A 345 5.77 19.77 12.50
C ASN A 345 6.34 20.92 11.65
N THR A 346 5.67 21.25 10.54
CA THR A 346 6.10 22.28 9.59
C THR A 346 5.00 23.32 9.40
N ILE A 347 5.21 24.52 9.94
CA ILE A 347 4.26 25.64 9.85
C ILE A 347 4.16 26.20 8.43
N ASN A 348 3.04 26.84 8.10
CA ASN A 348 2.79 27.49 6.81
C ASN A 348 2.95 26.57 5.59
N THR A 349 2.61 25.29 5.77
CA THR A 349 2.60 24.29 4.68
C THR A 349 1.29 24.37 3.89
N PHE A 350 0.17 24.47 4.61
CA PHE A 350 -1.16 24.55 4.02
C PHE A 350 -1.62 26.00 3.82
N LEU A 351 -2.68 26.19 3.04
CA LEU A 351 -3.27 27.51 2.76
C LEU A 351 -4.73 27.61 3.19
N SER A 352 -5.40 26.48 3.38
CA SER A 352 -6.80 26.40 3.79
C SER A 352 -6.96 26.89 5.24
N THR A 353 -8.04 27.63 5.50
CA THR A 353 -8.44 28.00 6.87
C THR A 353 -9.54 27.07 7.34
N ALA A 354 -9.82 27.07 8.65
CA ALA A 354 -11.03 26.51 9.21
C ALA A 354 -12.29 27.05 8.50
N GLY A 355 -13.32 26.20 8.40
CA GLY A 355 -14.65 26.51 7.93
C GLY A 355 -14.89 26.34 6.41
N SER A 356 -16.01 26.89 5.91
CA SER A 356 -16.50 26.66 4.53
C SER A 356 -15.53 27.07 3.42
N GLY A 357 -14.67 28.05 3.70
CA GLY A 357 -13.68 28.56 2.74
C GLY A 357 -12.49 27.62 2.53
N GLY A 358 -12.19 26.75 3.50
CA GLY A 358 -11.00 25.87 3.46
C GLY A 358 -11.02 24.87 2.30
N ASN A 359 -12.19 24.33 1.96
CA ASN A 359 -12.36 23.27 0.96
C ASN A 359 -11.88 23.67 -0.44
N SER A 360 -12.21 24.89 -0.88
CA SER A 360 -11.83 25.38 -2.22
C SER A 360 -10.32 25.48 -2.44
N THR A 361 -9.56 25.41 -1.34
CA THR A 361 -8.09 25.46 -1.30
C THR A 361 -7.47 24.17 -0.78
N SER A 362 -8.26 23.14 -0.47
CA SER A 362 -7.73 21.89 0.02
C SER A 362 -6.95 21.13 -1.04
N VAL A 363 -5.94 20.39 -0.59
CA VAL A 363 -4.97 19.70 -1.43
C VAL A 363 -4.88 18.24 -1.04
N SER A 364 -4.60 17.38 -2.02
CA SER A 364 -4.30 15.97 -1.77
C SER A 364 -2.88 15.83 -1.22
N MET A 365 -2.63 14.80 -0.42
CA MET A 365 -1.29 14.37 -0.03
C MET A 365 -0.97 13.08 -0.77
N THR A 366 0.05 13.10 -1.62
CA THR A 366 0.49 11.91 -2.36
C THR A 366 1.85 11.48 -1.86
N TRP A 367 1.96 10.22 -1.47
CA TRP A 367 3.19 9.64 -0.94
C TRP A 367 3.75 8.60 -1.89
N ALA A 368 5.04 8.66 -2.17
CA ALA A 368 5.79 7.64 -2.88
C ALA A 368 7.26 7.77 -2.52
N ASP A 369 8.05 6.70 -2.70
CA ASP A 369 9.50 6.81 -2.73
C ASP A 369 9.90 7.34 -4.12
N PHE A 370 10.01 8.66 -4.28
CA PHE A 370 10.23 9.26 -5.60
C PHE A 370 11.70 9.19 -6.04
N ASP A 371 12.64 8.99 -5.12
CA ASP A 371 14.07 8.95 -5.40
C ASP A 371 14.73 7.57 -5.18
N GLY A 372 13.98 6.58 -4.69
CA GLY A 372 14.41 5.21 -4.52
C GLY A 372 15.25 4.98 -3.25
N ASP A 373 15.17 5.87 -2.26
CA ASP A 373 15.96 5.78 -1.02
C ASP A 373 15.31 4.92 0.09
N GLY A 374 14.07 4.49 -0.14
CA GLY A 374 13.30 3.62 0.75
C GLY A 374 12.52 4.34 1.85
N ASP A 375 12.57 5.68 1.90
CA ASP A 375 11.70 6.51 2.73
C ASP A 375 10.55 7.08 1.88
N MET A 376 9.41 7.39 2.49
CA MET A 376 8.26 7.95 1.77
C MET A 376 8.40 9.46 1.60
N ASP A 377 8.34 9.95 0.37
CA ASP A 377 8.30 11.37 0.03
C ASP A 377 6.87 11.90 -0.10
N LEU A 378 6.66 13.16 0.28
CA LEU A 378 5.38 13.86 0.15
C LEU A 378 5.35 14.79 -1.05
N PHE A 379 4.36 14.58 -1.93
CA PHE A 379 3.94 15.53 -2.95
C PHE A 379 2.65 16.25 -2.53
N LEU A 380 2.70 17.59 -2.57
CA LEU A 380 1.57 18.49 -2.31
C LEU A 380 1.25 19.32 -3.58
N PRO A 381 0.09 19.14 -4.23
CA PRO A 381 -0.33 19.97 -5.33
C PRO A 381 -0.77 21.34 -4.80
N ALA A 382 -0.31 22.45 -5.40
CA ALA A 382 -0.78 23.78 -5.01
C ALA A 382 -2.22 24.02 -5.51
N SER A 383 -3.12 24.42 -4.62
CA SER A 383 -4.42 25.00 -4.98
C SER A 383 -4.28 26.51 -5.22
N GLN A 384 -5.16 27.05 -6.06
CA GLN A 384 -5.02 28.37 -6.72
C GLN A 384 -4.77 29.54 -5.73
N GLY A 385 -3.85 30.45 -6.11
CA GLY A 385 -3.57 31.69 -5.37
C GLY A 385 -2.14 32.22 -5.51
N ARG A 386 -1.19 31.36 -5.91
CA ARG A 386 0.15 31.77 -6.32
C ARG A 386 0.32 31.55 -7.82
N ALA A 387 0.14 32.61 -8.61
CA ALA A 387 0.38 32.60 -10.06
C ALA A 387 1.85 32.25 -10.46
N ASN A 388 2.75 32.03 -9.50
CA ASN A 388 4.19 31.80 -9.72
C ASN A 388 4.75 30.51 -9.09
N TYR A 389 3.92 29.66 -8.47
CA TYR A 389 4.37 28.38 -7.92
C TYR A 389 3.43 27.28 -8.41
N GLY A 390 3.68 26.86 -9.65
CA GLY A 390 3.04 25.70 -10.25
C GLY A 390 3.65 24.41 -9.72
N SER A 391 2.84 23.36 -9.78
CA SER A 391 3.25 21.96 -9.86
C SER A 391 4.61 21.78 -10.57
N CYS A 392 5.42 20.88 -10.03
CA CYS A 392 6.81 20.64 -10.43
C CYS A 392 6.87 20.18 -11.91
N TYR A 393 7.11 21.12 -12.83
CA TYR A 393 7.73 20.88 -14.13
C TYR A 393 9.23 21.16 -13.97
N SER A 394 10.02 20.11 -13.79
CA SER A 394 11.43 19.91 -14.19
C SER A 394 12.42 21.10 -14.26
N THR A 395 12.22 22.19 -13.51
CA THR A 395 13.13 23.35 -13.50
C THR A 395 13.43 23.83 -12.07
N PRO A 396 14.65 24.33 -11.80
CA PRO A 396 15.28 24.20 -10.48
C PRO A 396 14.85 25.25 -9.44
N THR A 397 13.80 26.04 -9.69
CA THR A 397 13.62 27.31 -8.96
C THR A 397 12.26 27.50 -8.26
N ALA A 398 11.37 26.51 -8.20
CA ALA A 398 10.07 26.72 -7.55
C ALA A 398 9.37 25.47 -6.98
N CYS A 399 10.10 24.42 -6.56
CA CYS A 399 9.48 23.27 -5.88
C CYS A 399 9.76 23.31 -4.38
N TRP A 400 8.74 23.04 -3.57
CA TRP A 400 8.90 22.65 -2.17
C TRP A 400 8.74 21.13 -2.11
N ALA A 401 9.86 20.40 -2.23
CA ALA A 401 9.93 19.05 -1.69
C ALA A 401 10.28 19.21 -0.21
N VAL A 402 9.34 18.89 0.68
CA VAL A 402 9.71 18.73 2.08
C VAL A 402 10.28 17.33 2.18
N ARG A 403 11.61 17.23 2.22
CA ARG A 403 12.30 15.99 2.54
C ARG A 403 12.06 15.68 4.01
N TRP A 404 11.45 14.54 4.30
CA TRP A 404 11.39 13.98 5.64
C TRP A 404 12.49 12.93 5.73
N ARG A 405 13.48 13.13 6.60
CA ARG A 405 14.46 12.09 6.93
C ARG A 405 14.13 11.56 8.30
N TRP A 406 13.69 10.30 8.39
CA TRP A 406 13.67 9.55 9.64
C TRP A 406 14.12 8.11 9.39
N GLY A 407 15.43 7.91 9.47
CA GLY A 407 16.03 6.57 9.38
C GLY A 407 17.03 6.34 10.51
N LEU A 408 16.63 5.55 11.51
CA LEU A 408 17.53 4.89 12.44
C LEU A 408 17.98 3.58 11.77
N ARG A 409 19.21 3.51 11.26
CA ARG A 409 19.92 2.24 11.09
C ARG A 409 21.15 2.22 12.01
N GLN A 410 21.09 1.33 13.01
CA GLN A 410 22.17 0.80 13.89
C GLN A 410 22.45 1.56 15.22
N PRO A 411 22.93 0.86 16.30
CA PRO A 411 22.68 1.19 17.71
C PRO A 411 23.43 2.45 18.20
N PRO A 412 22.97 3.09 19.29
CA PRO A 412 23.37 4.45 19.64
C PRO A 412 24.81 4.51 20.11
N THR A 413 25.59 5.44 19.57
CA THR A 413 26.74 6.00 20.29
C THR A 413 26.36 7.39 20.81
N PRO A 414 26.68 7.71 22.08
CA PRO A 414 26.23 8.96 22.69
C PRO A 414 27.18 10.10 22.33
N ALA A 415 26.91 10.79 21.23
CA ALA A 415 27.40 12.15 21.00
C ALA A 415 26.56 12.87 19.93
N SER A 416 25.66 13.75 20.40
CA SER A 416 25.06 14.88 19.68
C SER A 416 24.43 14.60 18.30
N LEU A 417 23.13 14.29 18.27
CA LEU A 417 22.27 14.60 17.12
C LEU A 417 21.62 15.97 17.32
N ALA A 418 22.24 16.98 16.73
CA ALA A 418 21.55 18.22 16.36
C ALA A 418 21.85 18.43 14.87
N TRP A 419 20.87 18.20 14.00
CA TRP A 419 21.00 18.52 12.59
C TRP A 419 20.12 19.70 12.22
N ARG A 420 20.82 20.74 11.77
CA ARG A 420 20.34 22.03 11.28
C ARG A 420 19.84 21.89 9.85
N TRP A 421 18.76 22.58 9.55
CA TRP A 421 18.46 23.06 8.20
C TRP A 421 19.55 24.03 7.73
N THR A 422 20.18 23.77 6.58
CA THR A 422 21.05 24.73 5.88
C THR A 422 20.51 25.03 4.50
N GLY A 423 19.42 25.80 4.46
CA GLY A 423 19.07 26.62 3.31
C GLY A 423 18.98 28.06 3.79
N THR A 424 19.11 29.04 2.91
CA THR A 424 18.68 30.42 3.19
C THR A 424 17.58 30.74 2.21
N THR A 425 16.44 31.17 2.72
CA THR A 425 15.36 31.76 1.93
C THR A 425 15.74 33.19 1.60
N THR A 426 15.76 33.53 0.32
CA THR A 426 15.69 34.93 -0.13
C THR A 426 14.52 35.06 -1.10
N ALA A 427 13.80 36.16 -0.93
CA ALA A 427 12.43 36.44 -1.37
C ALA A 427 12.15 36.32 -2.87
#